data_AF-A0A2K3KEN1-F1
#
_entry.id   AF-A0A2K3KEN1-F1
#
_cell.length_a   1.000
_cell.length_b   1.000
_cell.length_c   1.000
_cell.angle_alpha   90.00
_cell.angle_beta   90.00
_cell.angle_gamma   90.00
#
_symmetry.space_group_name_H-M   'P 1'
#
loop_
_entity.id
_entity.type
_entity.pdbx_description
1 polymer ?
#
loop_
_entity_poly.entity_id
_entity_poly.type
_entity_poly.pdbx_seq_one_letter_code
_entity_poly.pdbx_strand_id
1 'polypeptide(L)'
;LPYLNDLRIEGKCNQDLVSSIHKLDSLESLRFKDNEDLTCFPDGMLRNLTSLKILDIYGLFKLEQLPIELIYLNAIREIHITDCENLKPLTDETDDSLTVRLYVPGLRPEDVQIAVDHNSLAFAVNTIDENGDGVNFSAAYDLTGKHYDIHHTKVVVNDDHEVNIVVPKIKNEGEESHYVVIDVNVE
;
A
#
# COMPACT_ATOMS: atom_id res chain seq x y z
N LEU A 1 16.04 -22.52 11.75
CA LEU A 1 14.83 -23.25 11.33
C LEU A 1 14.68 -23.07 9.81
N PRO A 2 15.41 -23.83 8.97
CA PRO A 2 15.45 -23.60 7.52
C PRO A 2 14.21 -24.13 6.76
N TYR A 3 13.14 -24.51 7.47
CA TYR A 3 11.91 -25.06 6.87
C TYR A 3 10.65 -24.39 7.43
N LEU A 4 10.79 -23.20 8.02
CA LEU A 4 9.64 -22.48 8.54
C LEU A 4 8.93 -21.80 7.37
N ASN A 5 7.77 -22.34 6.98
CA ASN A 5 6.98 -21.82 5.86
C ASN A 5 5.84 -20.89 6.32
N ASP A 6 5.47 -20.91 7.59
CA ASP A 6 4.48 -20.01 8.19
C ASP A 6 5.04 -19.42 9.48
N LEU A 7 5.00 -18.11 9.60
CA LEU A 7 5.40 -17.37 10.79
C LEU A 7 4.29 -16.40 11.18
N ARG A 8 3.74 -16.59 12.38
CA ARG A 8 2.75 -15.69 12.98
C ARG A 8 3.34 -15.03 14.22
N ILE A 9 3.27 -13.70 14.26
CA ILE A 9 3.76 -12.85 15.35
C ILE A 9 2.56 -12.07 15.88
N GLU A 10 2.18 -12.36 17.12
CA GLU A 10 1.04 -11.70 17.78
C GLU A 10 1.50 -10.86 18.97
N GLY A 11 0.83 -9.74 19.20
CA GLY A 11 1.10 -8.86 20.33
C GLY A 11 2.39 -8.05 20.14
N LYS A 12 3.00 -7.68 21.27
CA LYS A 12 4.25 -6.91 21.29
C LYS A 12 5.36 -7.66 20.55
N CYS A 13 5.79 -7.14 19.40
CA CYS A 13 6.89 -7.73 18.63
C CYS A 13 8.22 -7.60 19.36
N ASN A 14 9.02 -8.67 19.30
CA ASN A 14 10.43 -8.63 19.63
C ASN A 14 11.21 -8.08 18.41
N GLN A 15 11.84 -6.92 18.56
CA GLN A 15 12.59 -6.26 17.47
C GLN A 15 13.74 -7.12 16.92
N ASP A 16 14.36 -7.98 17.74
CA ASP A 16 15.42 -8.91 17.30
C ASP A 16 14.85 -10.04 16.43
N LEU A 17 13.61 -10.48 16.73
CA LEU A 17 12.89 -11.44 15.89
C LEU A 17 12.54 -10.81 14.55
N VAL A 18 11.91 -9.63 14.57
CA VAL A 18 11.46 -8.92 13.36
C VAL A 18 12.64 -8.63 12.44
N SER A 19 13.77 -8.13 12.97
CA SER A 19 14.98 -7.88 12.18
C SER A 19 15.66 -9.14 11.63
N SER A 20 15.35 -10.33 12.16
CA SER A 20 15.92 -11.60 11.70
C SER A 20 15.04 -12.36 10.71
N ILE A 21 13.84 -11.87 10.39
CA ILE A 21 12.90 -12.55 9.47
C ILE A 21 13.53 -12.81 8.10
N HIS A 22 14.36 -11.89 7.59
CA HIS A 22 15.09 -12.03 6.32
C HIS A 22 15.97 -13.29 6.19
N LYS A 23 16.18 -14.04 7.28
CA LYS A 23 16.93 -15.31 7.29
C LYS A 23 16.05 -16.52 6.97
N LEU A 24 14.74 -16.32 6.83
CA LEU A 24 13.73 -17.35 6.58
C LEU A 24 13.36 -17.37 5.09
N ASP A 25 14.31 -17.70 4.22
CA ASP A 25 14.14 -17.67 2.75
C ASP A 25 13.00 -18.56 2.23
N SER A 26 12.70 -19.64 2.95
CA SER A 26 11.64 -20.60 2.64
C SER A 26 10.26 -20.20 3.17
N LEU A 27 10.17 -19.03 3.84
CA LEU A 27 8.91 -18.56 4.41
C LEU A 27 7.90 -18.27 3.31
N GLU A 28 6.72 -18.89 3.39
CA GLU A 28 5.62 -18.71 2.45
C GLU A 28 4.51 -17.81 3.00
N SER A 29 4.37 -17.73 4.33
CA SER A 29 3.33 -16.97 5.02
C SER A 29 3.94 -16.22 6.21
N LEU A 30 3.72 -14.91 6.26
CA LEU A 30 4.16 -14.03 7.34
C LEU A 30 2.97 -13.21 7.85
N ARG A 31 2.68 -13.32 9.15
CA ARG A 31 1.50 -12.69 9.75
C ARG A 31 1.88 -11.90 11.00
N PHE A 32 1.44 -10.64 11.05
CA PHE A 32 1.55 -9.76 12.20
C PHE A 32 0.16 -9.44 12.73
N LYS A 33 -0.05 -9.61 14.03
CA LYS A 33 -1.36 -9.39 14.66
C LYS A 33 -1.26 -8.58 15.96
N ASP A 34 -2.18 -7.64 16.13
CA ASP A 34 -2.46 -6.95 17.40
C ASP A 34 -1.21 -6.36 18.06
N ASN A 35 -0.41 -5.59 17.30
CA ASN A 35 0.79 -4.94 17.82
C ASN A 35 0.59 -3.43 17.99
N GLU A 36 0.58 -3.00 19.26
CA GLU A 36 0.35 -1.61 19.65
C GLU A 36 1.61 -0.74 19.67
N ASP A 37 2.80 -1.29 19.44
CA ASP A 37 4.09 -0.61 19.58
C ASP A 37 4.88 -0.49 18.26
N LEU A 38 4.59 -1.32 17.25
CA LEU A 38 5.35 -1.34 16.00
C LEU A 38 4.99 -0.13 15.12
N THR A 39 5.91 0.82 15.02
CA THR A 39 5.74 2.04 14.20
C THR A 39 6.26 1.89 12.78
N CYS A 40 7.26 1.03 12.57
CA CYS A 40 7.84 0.72 11.27
C CYS A 40 8.45 -0.69 11.29
N PHE A 41 8.62 -1.28 10.11
CA PHE A 41 9.40 -2.49 9.95
C PHE A 41 10.90 -2.16 9.81
N PRO A 42 11.81 -3.05 10.24
CA PRO A 42 13.24 -2.89 10.02
C PRO A 42 13.61 -2.91 8.53
N ASP A 43 14.56 -2.07 8.14
CA ASP A 43 15.12 -2.07 6.78
C ASP A 43 15.62 -3.46 6.39
N GLY A 44 15.29 -3.89 5.17
CA GLY A 44 15.71 -5.19 4.63
C GLY A 44 15.02 -6.40 5.25
N MET A 45 14.02 -6.23 6.12
CA MET A 45 13.28 -7.34 6.76
C MET A 45 12.76 -8.37 5.74
N LEU A 46 12.31 -7.90 4.57
CA LEU A 46 11.74 -8.74 3.51
C LEU A 46 12.74 -9.12 2.40
N ARG A 47 13.99 -8.61 2.43
CA ARG A 47 14.92 -8.62 1.28
C ARG A 47 15.18 -10.01 0.66
N ASN A 48 15.10 -11.08 1.45
CA ASN A 48 15.39 -12.44 0.98
C ASN A 48 14.17 -13.38 1.02
N LEU A 49 12.96 -12.86 1.27
CA LEU A 49 11.76 -13.68 1.38
C LEU A 49 11.17 -14.02 0.01
N THR A 50 12.00 -14.59 -0.88
CA THR A 50 11.64 -14.84 -2.28
C THR A 50 10.53 -15.88 -2.45
N SER A 51 10.25 -16.67 -1.42
CA SER A 51 9.16 -17.66 -1.40
C SER A 51 7.89 -17.14 -0.72
N LEU A 52 7.86 -15.90 -0.23
CA LEU A 52 6.71 -15.37 0.49
C LEU A 52 5.52 -15.19 -0.44
N LYS A 53 4.42 -15.86 -0.12
CA LYS A 53 3.15 -15.84 -0.85
C LYS A 53 2.10 -15.01 -0.11
N ILE A 54 2.11 -15.03 1.21
CA ILE A 54 1.09 -14.38 2.04
C ILE A 54 1.77 -13.43 3.04
N LEU A 55 1.30 -12.18 3.05
CA LEU A 55 1.59 -11.20 4.10
C LEU A 55 0.28 -10.72 4.72
N ASP A 56 0.09 -10.96 6.01
CA ASP A 56 -1.07 -10.48 6.76
C ASP A 56 -0.62 -9.53 7.87
N ILE A 57 -1.21 -8.35 7.90
CA ILE A 57 -0.95 -7.31 8.89
C ILE A 57 -2.30 -6.87 9.45
N TYR A 58 -2.57 -7.25 10.69
CA TYR A 58 -3.85 -6.99 11.35
C TYR A 58 -3.63 -6.26 12.67
N GLY A 59 -4.32 -5.14 12.90
CA GLY A 59 -4.34 -4.48 14.21
C GLY A 59 -2.99 -3.84 14.58
N LEU A 60 -2.25 -3.31 13.60
CA LEU A 60 -0.99 -2.59 13.80
C LEU A 60 -1.24 -1.08 13.82
N PHE A 61 -1.92 -0.61 14.87
CA PHE A 61 -2.47 0.75 14.93
C PHE A 61 -1.43 1.87 14.84
N LYS A 62 -0.17 1.64 15.26
CA LYS A 62 0.91 2.64 15.19
C LYS A 62 1.78 2.54 13.94
N LEU A 63 1.58 1.52 13.10
CA LEU A 63 2.42 1.31 11.92
C LEU A 63 2.21 2.46 10.94
N GLU A 64 3.28 3.18 10.62
CA GLU A 64 3.21 4.35 9.75
C GLU A 64 3.51 4.01 8.28
N GLN A 65 4.33 2.99 8.01
CA GLN A 65 4.80 2.68 6.66
C GLN A 65 5.02 1.17 6.47
N LEU A 66 4.75 0.69 5.26
CA LEU A 66 5.15 -0.66 4.83
C LEU A 66 6.62 -0.68 4.37
N PRO A 67 7.29 -1.84 4.38
CA PRO A 67 8.65 -1.96 3.87
C PRO A 67 8.66 -1.77 2.34
N ILE A 68 9.58 -0.96 1.83
CA ILE A 68 9.72 -0.74 0.38
C ILE A 68 10.09 -2.04 -0.36
N GLU A 69 10.71 -2.99 0.33
CA GLU A 69 11.11 -4.27 -0.24
C GLU A 69 9.95 -5.16 -0.69
N LEU A 70 8.70 -4.81 -0.35
CA LEU A 70 7.51 -5.46 -0.92
C LEU A 70 7.54 -5.50 -2.45
N ILE A 71 8.10 -4.46 -3.09
CA ILE A 71 8.22 -4.39 -4.56
C ILE A 71 9.15 -5.45 -5.16
N TYR A 72 9.98 -6.10 -4.32
CA TYR A 72 10.92 -7.13 -4.75
C TYR A 72 10.42 -8.55 -4.46
N LEU A 73 9.24 -8.70 -3.85
CA LEU A 73 8.66 -10.00 -3.52
C LEU A 73 7.90 -10.61 -4.70
N ASN A 74 8.64 -11.27 -5.59
CA ASN A 74 8.06 -11.82 -6.83
C ASN A 74 7.07 -12.98 -6.65
N ALA A 75 7.03 -13.62 -5.48
CA ALA A 75 6.15 -14.75 -5.19
C ALA A 75 4.88 -14.38 -4.42
N ILE A 76 4.74 -13.10 -4.03
CA ILE A 76 3.63 -12.64 -3.19
C ILE A 76 2.33 -12.72 -3.98
N ARG A 77 1.32 -13.32 -3.35
CA ARG A 77 -0.02 -13.54 -3.89
C ARG A 77 -1.07 -12.78 -3.11
N GLU A 78 -0.92 -12.77 -1.79
CA GLU A 78 -1.90 -12.24 -0.85
C GLU A 78 -1.22 -11.22 0.08
N ILE A 79 -1.80 -10.01 0.15
CA ILE A 79 -1.41 -8.99 1.12
C ILE A 79 -2.68 -8.50 1.82
N HIS A 80 -2.83 -8.81 3.10
CA HIS A 80 -3.92 -8.31 3.95
C HIS A 80 -3.39 -7.24 4.88
N ILE A 81 -4.02 -6.07 4.88
CA ILE A 81 -3.69 -4.98 5.80
C ILE A 81 -4.99 -4.43 6.35
N THR A 82 -5.30 -4.80 7.59
CA THR A 82 -6.57 -4.44 8.24
C THR A 82 -6.27 -3.82 9.60
N ASP A 83 -7.12 -2.90 10.07
CA ASP A 83 -6.99 -2.26 11.38
C ASP A 83 -5.60 -1.62 11.62
N CYS A 84 -5.06 -0.94 10.59
CA CYS A 84 -3.76 -0.23 10.62
C CYS A 84 -3.96 1.28 10.41
N GLU A 85 -4.54 1.96 11.38
CA GLU A 85 -5.08 3.33 11.25
C GLU A 85 -4.04 4.41 10.90
N ASN A 86 -2.78 4.26 11.33
CA ASN A 86 -1.73 5.24 11.05
C ASN A 86 -0.94 4.95 9.77
N LEU A 87 -1.31 3.91 9.01
CA LEU A 87 -0.54 3.50 7.84
C LEU A 87 -0.68 4.52 6.72
N LYS A 88 0.44 5.14 6.37
CA LYS A 88 0.56 6.04 5.23
C LYS A 88 0.97 5.21 4.02
N PRO A 89 0.33 5.42 2.86
CA PRO A 89 0.78 4.80 1.63
C PRO A 89 2.19 5.32 1.24
N LEU A 90 2.74 4.79 0.15
CA LEU A 90 3.98 5.35 -0.39
C LEU A 90 3.65 6.63 -1.14
N THR A 91 4.11 7.77 -0.62
CA THR A 91 4.07 9.07 -1.34
C THR A 91 5.42 9.41 -1.91
N ASP A 92 5.40 10.09 -3.05
CA ASP A 92 6.49 10.93 -3.53
C ASP A 92 5.89 12.30 -3.87
N GLU A 93 6.32 13.35 -3.18
CA GLU A 93 5.82 14.70 -3.39
C GLU A 93 6.92 15.57 -4.02
N THR A 94 6.65 16.07 -5.22
CA THR A 94 7.53 16.95 -5.99
C THR A 94 6.93 18.36 -6.09
N ASP A 95 7.62 19.29 -6.76
CA ASP A 95 7.07 20.62 -7.08
C ASP A 95 5.88 20.53 -8.07
N ASP A 96 5.79 19.44 -8.82
CA ASP A 96 4.80 19.27 -9.88
C ASP A 96 3.58 18.46 -9.44
N SER A 97 3.75 17.48 -8.55
CA SER A 97 2.66 16.55 -8.17
C SER A 97 2.92 15.82 -6.87
N LEU A 98 1.85 15.30 -6.30
CA LEU A 98 1.85 14.18 -5.36
C LEU A 98 1.64 12.88 -6.13
N THR A 99 2.51 11.90 -5.92
CA THR A 99 2.36 10.54 -6.46
C THR A 99 2.15 9.57 -5.30
N VAL A 100 1.08 8.79 -5.36
CA VAL A 100 0.79 7.69 -4.44
C VAL A 100 0.98 6.38 -5.20
N ARG A 101 1.76 5.47 -4.62
CA ARG A 101 2.03 4.14 -5.20
C ARG A 101 1.62 3.02 -4.28
N LEU A 102 0.99 2.01 -4.87
CA LEU A 102 0.60 0.79 -4.20
C LEU A 102 0.83 -0.39 -5.14
N TYR A 103 1.29 -1.48 -4.58
CA TYR A 103 1.39 -2.75 -5.28
C TYR A 103 0.40 -3.73 -4.66
N VAL A 104 -0.52 -4.24 -5.48
CA VAL A 104 -1.52 -5.23 -5.05
C VAL A 104 -1.57 -6.34 -6.10
N PRO A 105 -0.94 -7.50 -5.87
CA PRO A 105 -0.94 -8.61 -6.82
C PRO A 105 -2.36 -8.99 -7.28
N GLY A 106 -2.52 -9.29 -8.58
CA GLY A 106 -3.82 -9.71 -9.13
C GLY A 106 -4.88 -8.61 -9.15
N LEU A 107 -4.53 -7.37 -8.84
CA LEU A 107 -5.45 -6.25 -8.86
C LEU A 107 -5.95 -5.96 -10.26
N ARG A 108 -7.27 -5.83 -10.38
CA ARG A 108 -7.92 -5.31 -11.58
C ARG A 108 -8.34 -3.86 -11.34
N PRO A 109 -8.34 -3.01 -12.37
CA PRO A 109 -8.73 -1.60 -12.21
C PRO A 109 -10.11 -1.41 -11.57
N GLU A 110 -11.07 -2.31 -11.84
CA GLU A 110 -12.43 -2.24 -11.27
C GLU A 110 -12.51 -2.48 -9.75
N ASP A 111 -11.47 -3.08 -9.15
CA ASP A 111 -11.44 -3.39 -7.73
C ASP A 111 -10.92 -2.21 -6.88
N VAL A 112 -10.47 -1.13 -7.55
CA VAL A 112 -9.94 0.09 -6.92
C VAL A 112 -11.02 1.16 -6.82
N GLN A 113 -11.30 1.61 -5.60
CA GLN A 113 -12.14 2.77 -5.32
C GLN A 113 -11.24 3.93 -4.89
N ILE A 114 -11.36 5.08 -5.53
CA ILE A 114 -10.60 6.29 -5.18
C ILE A 114 -11.59 7.43 -5.01
N ALA A 115 -11.44 8.16 -3.91
CA ALA A 115 -12.15 9.39 -3.62
C ALA A 115 -11.12 10.49 -3.40
N VAL A 116 -11.29 11.63 -4.07
CA VAL A 116 -10.42 12.79 -3.91
C VAL A 116 -11.26 14.05 -3.76
N ASP A 117 -10.97 14.82 -2.71
CA ASP A 117 -11.57 16.11 -2.42
C ASP A 117 -10.48 17.12 -2.02
N HIS A 118 -10.87 18.36 -1.71
CA HIS A 118 -9.92 19.43 -1.40
C HIS A 118 -9.09 19.21 -0.13
N ASN A 119 -9.51 18.31 0.76
CA ASN A 119 -8.87 17.99 2.03
C ASN A 119 -8.33 16.57 2.07
N SER A 120 -8.80 15.66 1.21
CA SER A 120 -8.41 14.26 1.30
C SER A 120 -8.26 13.54 -0.04
N LEU A 121 -7.31 12.62 -0.11
CA LEU A 121 -7.25 11.56 -1.12
C LEU A 121 -7.40 10.23 -0.38
N ALA A 122 -8.55 9.60 -0.50
CA ALA A 122 -8.80 8.26 0.01
C ALA A 122 -8.81 7.25 -1.14
N PHE A 123 -8.36 6.05 -0.85
CA PHE A 123 -8.54 4.94 -1.76
C PHE A 123 -8.71 3.64 -0.99
N ALA A 124 -9.48 2.74 -1.59
CA ALA A 124 -9.70 1.40 -1.13
C ALA A 124 -9.53 0.42 -2.28
N VAL A 125 -9.04 -0.77 -1.97
CA VAL A 125 -8.93 -1.89 -2.89
C VAL A 125 -9.71 -3.02 -2.27
N ASN A 126 -10.74 -3.49 -2.96
CA ASN A 126 -11.58 -4.60 -2.53
C ASN A 126 -11.54 -5.68 -3.61
N THR A 127 -10.61 -6.64 -3.50
CA THR A 127 -10.53 -7.77 -4.43
C THR A 127 -10.94 -9.07 -3.73
N ILE A 128 -11.21 -10.10 -4.52
CA ILE A 128 -11.40 -11.47 -4.04
C ILE A 128 -10.31 -12.29 -4.70
N ASP A 129 -9.53 -13.03 -3.92
CA ASP A 129 -8.47 -13.88 -4.45
C ASP A 129 -9.02 -15.13 -5.16
N GLU A 130 -8.12 -15.98 -5.68
CA GLU A 130 -8.48 -17.23 -6.37
C GLU A 130 -9.19 -18.26 -5.45
N ASN A 131 -9.09 -18.08 -4.14
CA ASN A 131 -9.69 -18.95 -3.12
C ASN A 131 -11.04 -18.44 -2.60
N GLY A 132 -11.43 -17.22 -2.96
CA GLY A 132 -12.64 -16.57 -2.48
C GLY A 132 -12.44 -15.69 -1.24
N ASP A 133 -11.19 -15.48 -0.82
CA ASP A 133 -10.83 -14.65 0.33
C ASP A 133 -10.69 -13.18 -0.10
N GLY A 134 -11.26 -12.26 0.68
CA GLY A 134 -11.28 -10.83 0.36
C GLY A 134 -9.94 -10.14 0.69
N VAL A 135 -9.42 -9.37 -0.27
CA VAL A 135 -8.33 -8.41 -0.06
C VAL A 135 -8.96 -7.03 0.11
N ASN A 136 -8.97 -6.52 1.35
CA ASN A 136 -9.42 -5.18 1.65
C ASN A 136 -8.20 -4.35 2.08
N PHE A 137 -7.81 -3.38 1.27
CA PHE A 137 -6.85 -2.35 1.65
C PHE A 137 -7.58 -1.00 1.61
N SER A 138 -7.34 -0.13 2.59
CA SER A 138 -7.78 1.26 2.51
C SER A 138 -6.76 2.21 3.10
N ALA A 139 -6.55 3.36 2.49
CA ALA A 139 -5.80 4.43 3.11
C ALA A 139 -6.32 5.81 2.68
N ALA A 140 -5.96 6.81 3.48
CA ALA A 140 -6.30 8.20 3.22
C ALA A 140 -5.08 9.10 3.40
N TYR A 141 -5.00 10.15 2.59
CA TYR A 141 -4.02 11.20 2.64
C TYR A 141 -4.66 12.54 2.90
N ASP A 142 -4.06 13.30 3.79
CA ASP A 142 -4.45 14.67 4.05
C ASP A 142 -3.87 15.63 2.99
N LEU A 143 -4.78 16.27 2.25
CA LEU A 143 -4.52 17.31 1.27
C LEU A 143 -4.80 18.72 1.82
N THR A 144 -5.21 18.85 3.09
CA THR A 144 -5.62 20.14 3.68
C THR A 144 -4.53 21.20 3.54
N GLY A 145 -4.90 22.33 2.93
CA GLY A 145 -3.98 23.46 2.71
C GLY A 145 -2.91 23.20 1.65
N LYS A 146 -2.97 22.07 0.95
CA LYS A 146 -2.08 21.75 -0.18
C LYS A 146 -2.76 22.17 -1.49
N HIS A 147 -2.06 22.94 -2.32
CA HIS A 147 -2.57 23.47 -3.58
C HIS A 147 -2.54 22.42 -4.70
N TYR A 148 -3.40 21.42 -4.59
CA TYR A 148 -3.55 20.37 -5.60
C TYR A 148 -4.71 20.62 -6.56
N ASP A 149 -4.50 20.21 -7.81
CA ASP A 149 -5.50 20.19 -8.85
C ASP A 149 -6.19 18.82 -8.85
N ILE A 150 -7.18 18.68 -7.97
CA ILE A 150 -7.90 17.41 -7.78
C ILE A 150 -8.68 16.99 -9.04
N HIS A 151 -9.09 17.93 -9.88
CA HIS A 151 -9.83 17.65 -11.12
C HIS A 151 -8.96 16.98 -12.19
N HIS A 152 -7.64 17.15 -12.10
CA HIS A 152 -6.67 16.51 -12.98
C HIS A 152 -5.96 15.31 -12.31
N THR A 153 -6.54 14.76 -11.24
CA THR A 153 -6.05 13.53 -10.63
C THR A 153 -6.07 12.39 -11.65
N LYS A 154 -4.94 11.70 -11.79
CA LYS A 154 -4.80 10.54 -12.68
C LYS A 154 -4.62 9.28 -11.86
N VAL A 155 -5.30 8.22 -12.27
CA VAL A 155 -5.14 6.88 -11.71
C VAL A 155 -4.70 5.96 -12.82
N VAL A 156 -3.59 5.28 -12.62
CA VAL A 156 -3.06 4.28 -13.56
C VAL A 156 -2.86 2.99 -12.79
N VAL A 157 -3.54 1.93 -13.22
CA VAL A 157 -3.24 0.57 -12.77
C VAL A 157 -2.40 -0.08 -13.85
N ASN A 158 -1.13 -0.34 -13.54
CA ASN A 158 -0.17 -0.93 -14.47
C ASN A 158 -0.38 -2.45 -14.59
N ASP A 159 0.09 -3.03 -15.69
CA ASP A 159 0.11 -4.48 -15.92
C ASP A 159 0.90 -5.23 -14.84
N ASP A 160 1.84 -4.55 -14.18
CA ASP A 160 2.60 -5.04 -13.03
C ASP A 160 1.82 -4.95 -11.70
N HIS A 161 0.49 -4.87 -11.73
CA HIS A 161 -0.36 -4.84 -10.53
C HIS A 161 -0.08 -3.66 -9.56
N GLU A 162 0.43 -2.57 -10.12
CA GLU A 162 0.73 -1.34 -9.38
C GLU A 162 -0.33 -0.27 -9.66
N VAL A 163 -0.90 0.30 -8.60
CA VAL A 163 -1.73 1.51 -8.67
C VAL A 163 -0.84 2.74 -8.45
N ASN A 164 -0.84 3.61 -9.44
CA ASN A 164 -0.25 4.93 -9.41
C ASN A 164 -1.36 5.98 -9.41
N ILE A 165 -1.47 6.75 -8.33
CA ILE A 165 -2.35 7.91 -8.26
C ILE A 165 -1.47 9.15 -8.32
N VAL A 166 -1.69 10.02 -9.30
CA VAL A 166 -0.97 11.28 -9.45
C VAL A 166 -1.96 12.41 -9.26
N VAL A 167 -1.75 13.21 -8.21
CA VAL A 167 -2.49 14.45 -7.96
C VAL A 167 -1.59 15.63 -8.32
N PRO A 168 -1.82 16.32 -9.45
CA PRO A 168 -0.99 17.44 -9.86
C PRO A 168 -1.09 18.61 -8.87
N LYS A 169 -0.02 19.41 -8.75
CA LYS A 169 -0.07 20.70 -8.06
C LYS A 169 -0.57 21.77 -9.02
N ILE A 170 -1.36 22.71 -8.50
CA ILE A 170 -1.81 23.87 -9.27
C ILE A 170 -0.58 24.71 -9.60
N LYS A 171 -0.18 24.70 -10.88
CA LYS A 171 0.79 25.66 -11.39
C LYS A 171 0.04 26.95 -11.66
N ASN A 172 0.49 28.06 -11.08
CA ASN A 172 0.03 29.37 -11.51
C ASN A 172 0.49 29.59 -12.95
N GLU A 173 -0.39 29.35 -13.92
CA GLU A 173 -0.60 30.07 -15.20
C GLU A 173 -1.20 29.16 -16.29
N GLY A 174 -2.46 29.43 -16.67
CA GLY A 174 -2.79 29.80 -18.05
C GLY A 174 -3.00 28.76 -19.16
N GLU A 175 -2.89 27.44 -18.98
CA GLU A 175 -3.03 26.51 -20.12
C GLU A 175 -4.04 25.38 -19.92
N GLU A 176 -5.19 25.53 -20.57
CA GLU A 176 -6.12 24.43 -20.88
C GLU A 176 -5.41 23.43 -21.81
N SER A 177 -5.19 22.20 -21.33
CA SER A 177 -4.74 21.08 -22.18
C SER A 177 -5.85 20.04 -22.30
N HIS A 178 -6.36 19.89 -23.52
CA HIS A 178 -7.45 18.97 -23.86
C HIS A 178 -6.96 17.53 -23.86
N TYR A 179 -7.36 16.73 -22.87
CA TYR A 179 -7.27 15.27 -22.89
C TYR A 179 -8.49 14.63 -22.19
N VAL A 180 -8.74 13.37 -22.52
CA VAL A 180 -9.95 12.62 -22.15
C VAL A 180 -9.96 12.34 -20.64
N VAL A 181 -10.99 12.86 -19.97
CA VAL A 181 -11.35 12.61 -18.57
C VAL A 181 -12.04 11.26 -18.49
N ILE A 182 -11.55 10.37 -17.62
CA ILE A 182 -12.35 9.25 -17.13
C ILE A 182 -13.11 9.81 -15.93
N ASP A 183 -14.45 9.75 -15.98
CA ASP A 183 -15.30 10.23 -14.90
C ASP A 183 -14.93 9.51 -13.60
N VAL A 184 -14.17 10.20 -12.74
CA VAL A 184 -14.07 9.88 -11.33
C VAL A 184 -15.41 10.32 -10.75
N ASN A 185 -16.15 9.41 -10.11
CA ASN A 185 -17.38 9.79 -9.41
C ASN A 185 -17.02 10.83 -8.34
N VAL A 186 -17.35 12.08 -8.63
CA VAL A 186 -17.38 13.18 -7.68
C VAL A 186 -18.77 13.12 -7.05
N GLU A 187 -18.88 12.58 -5.84
CA GLU A 187 -20.03 12.86 -4.97
C GLU A 187 -19.82 14.17 -4.22
#